data_AF-A0A1G1F4Q1-F1
#
_entry.id   AF-A0A1G1F4Q1-F1
#
_cell.length_a   1.000
_cell.length_b   1.000
_cell.length_c   1.000
_cell.angle_alpha   90.00
_cell.angle_beta   90.00
_cell.angle_gamma   90.00
#
_symmetry.space_group_name_H-M   'P 1'
#
loop_
_entity.id
_entity.type
_entity.pdbx_description
1 polymer ?
#
loop_
_entity_poly.entity_id
_entity_poly.type
_entity_poly.pdbx_seq_one_letter_code
_entity_poly.pdbx_strand_id
1 'polypeptide(L)'
;MQLEEKMRTALTAEGEELWNIVRDPHPAVILNASLNKHLSEDMAVFISKKRSTPAEVLGMLAADIRFKDSYKLKLAICKNPKTPQKITLSLLKFLRIFDLGDMTKEQLIPISIRQKIEYSISEKMASLPSGTKTALAKRSNSNIVVSLLEKGDKNVIAACLESPSITEGHLCKLINRLSSKPLLIRMIAENQKWSLRYDIRFALIRNFQTPMKYAVEFINSIKTSDLRELYSYGNLPTATKPFIYRELMDRNETVEPPKEELYELSEDEEADIDEIISNQDDS
;
A
#
# COMPACT_ATOMS: atom_id res chain seq x y z
N MET A 1 -38.84 -22.82 24.59
CA MET A 1 -38.74 -23.81 23.51
C MET A 1 -37.52 -24.69 23.78
N GLN A 2 -37.72 -26.00 23.88
CA GLN A 2 -36.61 -26.94 24.05
C GLN A 2 -35.69 -26.90 22.81
N LEU A 3 -34.40 -27.18 22.96
CA LEU A 3 -33.41 -27.04 21.89
C LEU A 3 -33.77 -27.89 20.66
N GLU A 4 -34.25 -29.11 20.86
CA GLU A 4 -34.67 -30.03 19.80
C GLU A 4 -35.84 -29.48 18.98
N GLU A 5 -36.81 -28.87 19.66
CA GLU A 5 -37.96 -28.24 19.02
C GLU A 5 -37.52 -27.06 18.14
N LYS A 6 -36.61 -26.21 18.65
CA LYS A 6 -35.99 -25.12 17.85
C LYS A 6 -35.27 -25.64 16.60
N MET A 7 -34.52 -26.74 16.74
CA MET A 7 -33.79 -27.36 15.63
C MET A 7 -34.75 -27.90 14.57
N ARG A 8 -35.84 -28.55 14.97
CA ARG A 8 -36.86 -29.05 14.05
C ARG A 8 -37.56 -27.90 13.33
N THR A 9 -37.97 -26.87 14.07
CA THR A 9 -38.62 -25.69 13.48
C THR A 9 -37.67 -24.98 12.51
N ALA A 10 -36.36 -24.96 12.77
CA ALA A 10 -35.38 -24.37 11.86
C ALA A 10 -35.35 -25.02 10.47
N LEU A 11 -35.67 -26.32 10.35
CA LEU A 11 -35.71 -27.03 9.06
C LEU A 11 -36.96 -26.71 8.23
N THR A 12 -38.07 -26.37 8.87
CA THR A 12 -39.39 -26.27 8.22
C THR A 12 -39.99 -24.88 8.23
N ALA A 13 -39.49 -23.96 9.07
CA ALA A 13 -40.01 -22.60 9.17
C ALA A 13 -39.91 -21.85 7.83
N GLU A 14 -40.86 -20.95 7.63
CA GLU A 14 -40.96 -20.14 6.42
C GLU A 14 -41.06 -18.64 6.78
N GLY A 15 -40.79 -17.77 5.81
CA GLY A 15 -40.99 -16.32 5.94
C GLY A 15 -40.32 -15.70 7.18
N GLU A 16 -41.12 -14.99 7.96
CA GLU A 16 -40.66 -14.24 9.15
C GLU A 16 -40.22 -15.17 10.30
N GLU A 17 -40.83 -16.35 10.42
CA GLU A 17 -40.43 -17.33 11.43
C GLU A 17 -38.99 -17.79 11.20
N LEU A 18 -38.64 -18.13 9.95
CA LEU A 18 -37.26 -18.49 9.60
C LEU A 18 -36.30 -17.31 9.83
N TRP A 19 -36.73 -16.08 9.54
CA TRP A 19 -35.93 -14.88 9.79
C TRP A 19 -35.60 -14.67 11.28
N ASN A 20 -36.52 -15.03 12.17
CA ASN A 20 -36.29 -15.02 13.60
C ASN A 20 -35.35 -16.15 14.04
N ILE A 21 -35.45 -17.32 13.42
CA ILE A 21 -34.59 -18.47 13.73
C ILE A 21 -33.14 -18.22 13.32
N VAL A 22 -32.86 -17.60 12.16
CA VAL A 22 -31.47 -17.30 11.76
C VAL A 22 -30.77 -16.31 12.70
N ARG A 23 -31.51 -15.66 13.60
CA ARG A 23 -30.96 -14.80 14.65
C ARG A 23 -30.52 -15.57 15.89
N ASP A 24 -30.94 -16.83 16.06
CA ASP A 24 -30.64 -17.64 17.23
C ASP A 24 -29.11 -17.78 17.45
N PRO A 25 -28.63 -17.74 18.70
CA PRO A 25 -27.20 -17.85 19.00
C PRO A 25 -26.67 -19.29 18.88
N HIS A 26 -27.53 -20.30 18.90
CA HIS A 26 -27.13 -21.70 19.02
C HIS A 26 -26.62 -22.28 17.68
N PRO A 27 -25.40 -22.84 17.61
CA PRO A 27 -24.81 -23.36 16.38
C PRO A 27 -25.68 -24.40 15.65
N ALA A 28 -26.27 -25.33 16.39
CA ALA A 28 -27.12 -26.38 15.81
C ALA A 28 -28.42 -25.85 15.20
N VAL A 29 -28.96 -24.74 15.72
CA VAL A 29 -30.17 -24.10 15.16
C VAL A 29 -29.80 -23.41 13.85
N ILE A 30 -28.67 -22.71 13.80
CA ILE A 30 -28.15 -22.07 12.59
C ILE A 30 -27.79 -23.09 11.50
N LEU A 31 -27.23 -24.25 11.88
CA LEU A 31 -26.96 -25.35 10.97
C LEU A 31 -28.24 -25.84 10.28
N ASN A 32 -29.28 -26.14 11.06
CA ASN A 32 -30.58 -26.57 10.54
C ASN A 32 -31.25 -25.48 9.69
N ALA A 33 -31.19 -24.22 10.12
CA ALA A 33 -31.70 -23.11 9.32
C ALA A 33 -30.98 -22.99 7.97
N SER A 34 -29.68 -23.33 7.91
CA SER A 34 -28.89 -23.29 6.67
C SER A 34 -29.28 -24.38 5.68
N LEU A 35 -29.82 -25.50 6.16
CA LEU A 35 -30.36 -26.59 5.35
C LEU A 35 -31.81 -26.36 4.89
N ASN A 36 -32.50 -25.37 5.46
CA ASN A 36 -33.89 -25.08 5.14
C ASN A 36 -34.05 -24.65 3.67
N LYS A 37 -35.00 -25.25 2.96
CA LYS A 37 -35.29 -24.98 1.54
C LYS A 37 -35.74 -23.53 1.28
N HIS A 38 -36.33 -22.87 2.28
CA HIS A 38 -36.80 -21.49 2.24
C HIS A 38 -35.75 -20.46 2.67
N LEU A 39 -34.51 -20.88 2.94
CA LEU A 39 -33.42 -19.96 3.24
C LEU A 39 -33.21 -18.98 2.07
N SER A 40 -33.36 -17.69 2.32
CA SER A 40 -33.13 -16.63 1.34
C SER A 40 -31.67 -16.19 1.28
N GLU A 41 -31.29 -15.48 0.21
CA GLU A 41 -29.96 -14.88 0.08
C GLU A 41 -29.64 -13.94 1.26
N ASP A 42 -30.58 -13.09 1.66
CA ASP A 42 -30.37 -12.14 2.74
C ASP A 42 -30.18 -12.84 4.10
N MET A 43 -30.87 -13.97 4.32
CA MET A 43 -30.66 -14.82 5.50
C MET A 43 -29.26 -15.45 5.49
N ALA A 44 -28.84 -16.01 4.36
CA ALA A 44 -27.51 -16.58 4.21
C ALA A 44 -26.42 -15.54 4.44
N VAL A 45 -26.57 -14.34 3.86
CA VAL A 45 -25.64 -13.20 4.08
C VAL A 45 -25.62 -12.79 5.54
N PHE A 46 -26.77 -12.75 6.21
CA PHE A 46 -26.86 -12.42 7.63
C PHE A 46 -26.11 -13.44 8.50
N ILE A 47 -26.31 -14.74 8.25
CA ILE A 47 -25.58 -15.82 8.92
C ILE A 47 -24.08 -15.69 8.66
N SER A 48 -23.65 -15.48 7.42
CA SER A 48 -22.22 -15.39 7.08
C SER A 48 -21.52 -14.17 7.68
N LYS A 49 -22.23 -13.07 7.97
CA LYS A 49 -21.63 -11.89 8.61
C LYS A 49 -21.37 -12.07 10.11
N LYS A 50 -22.05 -13.01 10.78
CA LYS A 50 -21.86 -13.26 12.22
C LYS A 50 -20.51 -13.93 12.48
N ARG A 51 -19.69 -13.33 13.35
CA ARG A 51 -18.39 -13.89 13.77
C ARG A 51 -18.53 -15.21 14.55
N SER A 52 -19.70 -15.48 15.12
CA SER A 52 -19.98 -16.73 15.84
C SER A 52 -20.22 -17.92 14.90
N THR A 53 -20.58 -17.68 13.63
CA THR A 53 -20.99 -18.72 12.68
C THR A 53 -19.94 -19.82 12.53
N PRO A 54 -20.30 -21.10 12.70
CA PRO A 54 -19.38 -22.22 12.53
C PRO A 54 -18.78 -22.31 11.13
N ALA A 55 -17.54 -22.78 11.04
CA ALA A 55 -16.84 -23.02 9.76
C ALA A 55 -17.63 -23.97 8.83
N GLU A 56 -18.26 -24.99 9.39
CA GLU A 56 -19.11 -25.95 8.66
C GLU A 56 -20.27 -25.25 7.95
N VAL A 57 -21.02 -24.40 8.66
CA VAL A 57 -22.12 -23.61 8.09
C VAL A 57 -21.63 -22.71 6.96
N LEU A 58 -20.50 -22.03 7.14
CA LEU A 58 -19.90 -21.18 6.10
C LEU A 58 -19.52 -22.01 4.87
N GLY A 59 -19.02 -23.23 5.07
CA GLY A 59 -18.69 -24.16 3.99
C GLY A 59 -19.91 -24.64 3.22
N MET A 60 -20.99 -24.97 3.93
CA MET A 60 -22.27 -25.35 3.32
C MET A 60 -22.86 -24.21 2.49
N LEU A 61 -22.93 -23.00 3.06
CA LEU A 61 -23.43 -21.82 2.34
C LEU A 61 -22.58 -21.47 1.11
N ALA A 62 -21.26 -21.71 1.15
CA ALA A 62 -20.38 -21.50 0.00
C ALA A 62 -20.61 -22.53 -1.13
N ALA A 63 -21.01 -23.75 -0.79
CA ALA A 63 -21.26 -24.84 -1.72
C ALA A 63 -22.71 -24.90 -2.23
N ASP A 64 -23.62 -24.13 -1.63
CA ASP A 64 -25.03 -24.14 -1.96
C ASP A 64 -25.30 -23.56 -3.36
N ILE A 65 -25.84 -24.40 -4.25
CA ILE A 65 -26.12 -24.04 -5.63
C ILE A 65 -27.15 -22.90 -5.76
N ARG A 66 -28.05 -22.75 -4.78
CA ARG A 66 -29.05 -21.67 -4.74
C ARG A 66 -28.41 -20.28 -4.73
N PHE A 67 -27.20 -20.17 -4.17
CA PHE A 67 -26.49 -18.91 -4.00
C PHE A 67 -25.22 -18.81 -4.84
N LYS A 68 -25.05 -19.71 -5.82
CA LYS A 68 -23.85 -19.78 -6.67
C LYS A 68 -23.47 -18.43 -7.27
N ASP A 69 -24.44 -17.60 -7.65
CA ASP A 69 -24.20 -16.29 -8.28
C ASP A 69 -24.28 -15.11 -7.30
N SER A 70 -24.66 -15.33 -6.04
CA SER A 70 -24.73 -14.25 -5.04
C SER A 70 -23.34 -13.67 -4.80
N TYR A 71 -23.14 -12.41 -5.20
CA TYR A 71 -21.93 -11.67 -4.88
C TYR A 71 -21.85 -11.33 -3.38
N LYS A 72 -22.99 -10.92 -2.82
CA LYS A 72 -23.09 -10.49 -1.42
C LYS A 72 -22.71 -11.62 -0.46
N LEU A 73 -23.16 -12.84 -0.75
CA LEU A 73 -22.83 -14.01 0.06
C LEU A 73 -21.35 -14.36 -0.05
N LYS A 74 -20.79 -14.43 -1.27
CA LYS A 74 -19.34 -14.67 -1.46
C LYS A 74 -18.49 -13.68 -0.66
N LEU A 75 -18.83 -12.40 -0.73
CA LEU A 75 -18.13 -11.36 0.02
C LEU A 75 -18.27 -11.54 1.54
N ALA A 76 -19.48 -11.84 2.03
CA ALA A 76 -19.73 -12.06 3.46
C ALA A 76 -18.93 -13.26 3.99
N ILE A 77 -18.91 -14.37 3.24
CA ILE A 77 -18.12 -15.57 3.55
C ILE A 77 -16.63 -15.22 3.58
N CYS A 78 -16.10 -14.53 2.57
CA CYS A 78 -14.69 -14.15 2.54
C CYS A 78 -14.25 -13.22 3.68
N LYS A 79 -15.15 -12.36 4.18
CA LYS A 79 -14.88 -11.46 5.31
C LYS A 79 -15.00 -12.15 6.68
N ASN A 80 -15.59 -13.35 6.76
CA ASN A 80 -15.73 -14.05 8.03
C ASN A 80 -14.42 -14.76 8.42
N PRO A 81 -13.85 -14.49 9.61
CA PRO A 81 -12.58 -15.09 10.03
C PRO A 81 -12.64 -16.59 10.28
N LYS A 82 -13.84 -17.17 10.48
CA LYS A 82 -14.05 -18.61 10.65
C LYS A 82 -14.21 -19.36 9.33
N THR A 83 -14.24 -18.66 8.20
CA THR A 83 -14.32 -19.33 6.89
C THR A 83 -13.04 -20.13 6.64
N PRO A 84 -13.15 -21.43 6.29
CA PRO A 84 -11.98 -22.23 5.92
C PRO A 84 -11.18 -21.57 4.79
N GLN A 85 -9.85 -21.46 4.96
CA GLN A 85 -9.00 -20.71 4.04
C GLN A 85 -9.13 -21.16 2.57
N LYS A 86 -9.28 -22.47 2.32
CA LYS A 86 -9.47 -23.03 0.98
C LYS A 86 -10.70 -22.46 0.27
N ILE A 87 -11.78 -22.21 1.02
CA ILE A 87 -13.02 -21.63 0.50
C ILE A 87 -12.80 -20.15 0.19
N THR A 88 -12.20 -19.40 1.11
CA THR A 88 -11.87 -17.99 0.84
C THR A 88 -11.02 -17.86 -0.41
N LEU A 89 -9.96 -18.67 -0.54
CA LEU A 89 -9.05 -18.66 -1.71
C LEU A 89 -9.78 -18.97 -3.03
N SER A 90 -10.69 -19.93 -3.04
CA SER A 90 -11.46 -20.27 -4.25
C SER A 90 -12.43 -19.17 -4.65
N LEU A 91 -12.92 -18.40 -3.67
CA LEU A 91 -13.88 -17.31 -3.87
C LEU A 91 -13.23 -15.97 -4.23
N LEU A 92 -11.96 -15.72 -3.87
CA LEU A 92 -11.28 -14.43 -4.12
C LEU A 92 -11.37 -13.96 -5.58
N LYS A 93 -11.29 -14.88 -6.54
CA LYS A 93 -11.35 -14.56 -7.98
C LYS A 93 -12.67 -13.95 -8.44
N PHE A 94 -13.75 -14.13 -7.67
CA PHE A 94 -15.07 -13.57 -7.96
C PHE A 94 -15.31 -12.22 -7.28
N LEU A 95 -14.40 -11.78 -6.40
CA LEU A 95 -14.55 -10.53 -5.68
C LEU A 95 -14.09 -9.33 -6.52
N ARG A 96 -14.79 -8.21 -6.35
CA ARG A 96 -14.43 -6.95 -7.00
C ARG A 96 -13.18 -6.38 -6.35
N ILE A 97 -12.40 -5.66 -7.14
CA ILE A 97 -11.08 -5.17 -6.73
C ILE A 97 -11.12 -4.26 -5.50
N PHE A 98 -12.19 -3.47 -5.35
CA PHE A 98 -12.30 -2.59 -4.20
C PHE A 98 -12.66 -3.33 -2.91
N ASP A 99 -13.46 -4.39 -3.01
CA ASP A 99 -13.76 -5.25 -1.86
C ASP A 99 -12.52 -6.05 -1.44
N LEU A 100 -11.71 -6.48 -2.42
CA LEU A 100 -10.37 -7.03 -2.17
C LEU A 100 -9.48 -6.00 -1.46
N GLY A 101 -9.46 -4.75 -1.93
CA GLY A 101 -8.75 -3.65 -1.29
C GLY A 101 -9.16 -3.46 0.18
N ASP A 102 -10.46 -3.35 0.46
CA ASP A 102 -10.95 -3.19 1.83
C ASP A 102 -10.56 -4.38 2.72
N MET A 103 -10.64 -5.60 2.20
CA MET A 103 -10.22 -6.81 2.93
C MET A 103 -8.75 -6.74 3.36
N THR A 104 -7.86 -6.10 2.60
CA THR A 104 -6.45 -5.96 3.01
C THR A 104 -6.25 -5.15 4.30
N LYS A 105 -7.25 -4.38 4.75
CA LYS A 105 -7.22 -3.63 6.02
C LYS A 105 -7.81 -4.38 7.20
N GLU A 106 -8.58 -5.43 6.95
CA GLU A 106 -9.30 -6.16 7.99
C GLU A 106 -8.32 -6.93 8.88
N GLN A 107 -8.34 -6.67 10.19
CA GLN A 107 -7.38 -7.25 11.14
C GLN A 107 -7.51 -8.77 11.27
N LEU A 108 -8.73 -9.28 11.14
CA LEU A 108 -9.03 -10.70 11.38
C LEU A 108 -8.76 -11.60 10.16
N ILE A 109 -8.36 -11.03 9.01
CA ILE A 109 -8.01 -11.82 7.84
C ILE A 109 -6.63 -12.46 8.02
N PRO A 110 -6.50 -13.79 7.83
CA PRO A 110 -5.21 -14.48 7.91
C PRO A 110 -4.16 -13.89 6.96
N ILE A 111 -2.90 -13.88 7.39
CA ILE A 111 -1.78 -13.29 6.63
C ILE A 111 -1.67 -13.94 5.24
N SER A 112 -1.83 -15.27 5.13
CA SER A 112 -1.80 -15.99 3.85
C SER A 112 -2.85 -15.51 2.86
N ILE A 113 -4.08 -15.27 3.33
CA ILE A 113 -5.16 -14.71 2.52
C ILE A 113 -4.84 -13.28 2.12
N ARG A 114 -4.37 -12.46 3.07
CA ARG A 114 -4.00 -11.07 2.80
C ARG A 114 -2.92 -10.97 1.72
N GLN A 115 -1.84 -11.74 1.84
CA GLN A 115 -0.77 -11.82 0.84
C GLN A 115 -1.30 -12.27 -0.52
N LYS A 116 -2.23 -13.23 -0.56
CA LYS A 116 -2.83 -13.67 -1.83
C LYS A 116 -3.66 -12.56 -2.48
N ILE A 117 -4.42 -11.80 -1.70
CA ILE A 117 -5.17 -10.63 -2.17
C ILE A 117 -4.22 -9.57 -2.70
N GLU A 118 -3.18 -9.25 -1.93
CA GLU A 118 -2.17 -8.26 -2.29
C GLU A 118 -1.48 -8.60 -3.62
N TYR A 119 -1.10 -9.86 -3.79
CA TYR A 119 -0.53 -10.39 -5.02
C TYR A 119 -1.51 -10.24 -6.20
N SER A 120 -2.78 -10.64 -6.02
CA SER A 120 -3.79 -10.56 -7.09
C SER A 120 -4.10 -9.12 -7.53
N ILE A 121 -4.13 -8.17 -6.59
CA ILE A 121 -4.27 -6.75 -6.93
C ILE A 121 -3.04 -6.25 -7.68
N SER A 122 -1.84 -6.64 -7.22
CA SER A 122 -0.56 -6.21 -7.80
C SER A 122 -0.36 -6.71 -9.23
N GLU A 123 -0.77 -7.95 -9.52
CA GLU A 123 -0.74 -8.55 -10.87
C GLU A 123 -1.58 -7.76 -11.86
N LYS A 124 -2.76 -7.29 -11.44
CA LYS A 124 -3.68 -6.50 -12.28
C LYS A 124 -3.34 -5.01 -12.30
N MET A 125 -2.45 -4.54 -11.42
CA MET A 125 -2.26 -3.12 -11.14
C MET A 125 -1.90 -2.31 -12.39
N ALA A 126 -1.06 -2.85 -13.27
CA ALA A 126 -0.63 -2.16 -14.48
C ALA A 126 -1.82 -1.78 -15.38
N SER A 127 -2.76 -2.70 -15.59
CA SER A 127 -3.92 -2.53 -16.48
C SER A 127 -5.09 -1.75 -15.87
N LEU A 128 -5.04 -1.41 -14.58
CA LEU A 128 -6.11 -0.63 -13.95
C LEU A 128 -6.13 0.82 -14.44
N PRO A 129 -7.32 1.39 -14.69
CA PRO A 129 -7.49 2.82 -14.91
C PRO A 129 -6.96 3.65 -13.75
N SER A 130 -6.48 4.87 -14.03
CA SER A 130 -5.96 5.80 -13.02
C SER A 130 -6.97 6.11 -11.91
N GLY A 131 -8.26 6.27 -12.25
CA GLY A 131 -9.34 6.46 -11.26
C GLY A 131 -9.49 5.27 -10.30
N THR A 132 -9.37 4.05 -10.79
CA THR A 132 -9.41 2.83 -9.96
C THR A 132 -8.20 2.74 -9.04
N LYS A 133 -7.00 3.06 -9.54
CA LYS A 133 -5.76 3.15 -8.73
C LYS A 133 -5.90 4.18 -7.61
N THR A 134 -6.43 5.36 -7.94
CA THR A 134 -6.72 6.45 -6.99
C THR A 134 -7.71 6.02 -5.90
N ALA A 135 -8.78 5.29 -6.28
CA ALA A 135 -9.73 4.74 -5.31
C ALA A 135 -9.10 3.66 -4.42
N LEU A 136 -8.25 2.79 -4.98
CA LEU A 136 -7.51 1.78 -4.20
C LEU A 136 -6.55 2.41 -3.19
N ALA A 137 -5.93 3.55 -3.51
CA ALA A 137 -5.06 4.28 -2.59
C ALA A 137 -5.75 4.61 -1.25
N LYS A 138 -7.07 4.86 -1.29
CA LYS A 138 -7.89 5.19 -0.11
C LYS A 138 -8.41 3.94 0.62
N ARG A 139 -8.57 2.82 -0.10
CA ARG A 139 -9.29 1.63 0.37
C ARG A 139 -8.39 0.47 0.82
N SER A 140 -7.15 0.43 0.34
CA SER A 140 -6.22 -0.67 0.58
C SER A 140 -5.18 -0.38 1.67
N ASN A 141 -4.55 -1.43 2.20
CA ASN A 141 -3.49 -1.32 3.19
C ASN A 141 -2.19 -0.74 2.64
N SER A 142 -1.21 -0.55 3.53
CA SER A 142 0.08 0.07 3.18
C SER A 142 0.82 -0.65 2.06
N ASN A 143 0.81 -2.00 1.99
CA ASN A 143 1.50 -2.76 0.96
C ASN A 143 1.01 -2.39 -0.46
N ILE A 144 -0.31 -2.32 -0.64
CA ILE A 144 -0.89 -1.89 -1.92
C ILE A 144 -0.62 -0.41 -2.21
N VAL A 145 -0.76 0.45 -1.20
CA VAL A 145 -0.56 1.90 -1.38
C VAL A 145 0.90 2.22 -1.71
N VAL A 146 1.86 1.53 -1.09
CA VAL A 146 3.29 1.65 -1.42
C VAL A 146 3.54 1.19 -2.86
N SER A 147 2.95 0.06 -3.29
CA SER A 147 3.11 -0.38 -4.68
C SER A 147 2.52 0.62 -5.69
N LEU A 148 1.42 1.30 -5.32
CA LEU A 148 0.83 2.37 -6.12
C LEU A 148 1.70 3.64 -6.14
N LEU A 149 2.39 3.99 -5.05
CA LEU A 149 3.33 5.12 -5.03
C LEU A 149 4.48 4.92 -6.04
N GLU A 150 4.99 3.71 -6.17
CA GLU A 150 6.11 3.40 -7.06
C GLU A 150 5.71 3.39 -8.54
N LYS A 151 4.49 2.92 -8.84
CA LYS A 151 4.03 2.65 -10.21
C LYS A 151 2.99 3.64 -10.73
N GLY A 152 2.49 4.52 -9.86
CA GLY A 152 1.41 5.46 -10.15
C GLY A 152 1.85 6.64 -11.03
N ASP A 153 0.85 7.25 -11.66
CA ASP A 153 0.97 8.58 -12.25
C ASP A 153 0.82 9.67 -11.15
N LYS A 154 0.88 10.94 -11.55
CA LYS A 154 0.75 12.08 -10.64
C LYS A 154 -0.52 12.03 -9.77
N ASN A 155 -1.67 11.67 -10.34
CA ASN A 155 -2.93 11.66 -9.61
C ASN A 155 -2.98 10.51 -8.60
N VAL A 156 -2.47 9.35 -8.99
CA VAL A 156 -2.36 8.18 -8.11
C VAL A 156 -1.40 8.47 -6.96
N ILE A 157 -0.21 9.02 -7.22
CA ILE A 157 0.76 9.37 -6.19
C ILE A 157 0.15 10.36 -5.20
N ALA A 158 -0.51 11.42 -5.69
CA ALA A 158 -1.18 12.40 -4.84
C ALA A 158 -2.21 11.73 -3.91
N ALA A 159 -3.05 10.85 -4.44
CA ALA A 159 -4.03 10.12 -3.63
C ALA A 159 -3.39 9.16 -2.61
N CYS A 160 -2.25 8.56 -2.94
CA CYS A 160 -1.51 7.70 -2.03
C CYS A 160 -0.87 8.48 -0.88
N LEU A 161 -0.34 9.69 -1.12
CA LEU A 161 0.25 10.54 -0.08
C LEU A 161 -0.79 11.02 0.94
N GLU A 162 -2.06 11.14 0.52
CA GLU A 162 -3.20 11.43 1.41
C GLU A 162 -3.78 10.19 2.10
N SER A 163 -3.29 8.99 1.77
CA SER A 163 -3.83 7.75 2.34
C SER A 163 -3.51 7.64 3.84
N PRO A 164 -4.50 7.27 4.68
CA PRO A 164 -4.26 7.03 6.11
C PRO A 164 -3.41 5.79 6.38
N SER A 165 -3.20 4.93 5.36
CA SER A 165 -2.41 3.71 5.49
C SER A 165 -0.91 3.94 5.32
N ILE A 166 -0.48 5.10 4.81
CA ILE A 166 0.93 5.44 4.65
C ILE A 166 1.47 6.11 5.92
N THR A 167 2.71 5.77 6.24
CA THR A 167 3.44 6.31 7.39
C THR A 167 4.76 6.89 6.91
N GLU A 168 5.37 7.71 7.74
CA GLU A 168 6.71 8.28 7.51
C GLU A 168 7.75 7.20 7.21
N GLY A 169 7.77 6.11 7.99
CA GLY A 169 8.68 4.99 7.75
C GLY A 169 8.50 4.31 6.38
N HIS A 170 7.28 4.29 5.82
CA HIS A 170 7.07 3.81 4.45
C HIS A 170 7.70 4.75 3.42
N LEU A 171 7.53 6.06 3.60
CA LEU A 171 8.09 7.06 2.69
C LEU A 171 9.61 7.13 2.78
N CYS A 172 10.21 7.13 3.98
CA CYS A 172 11.67 7.07 4.13
C CYS A 172 12.26 5.85 3.41
N LYS A 173 11.60 4.68 3.52
CA LYS A 173 12.01 3.46 2.80
C LYS A 173 11.91 3.61 1.28
N LEU A 174 10.94 4.36 0.77
CA LEU A 174 10.82 4.64 -0.66
C LEU A 174 11.91 5.63 -1.10
N ILE A 175 12.05 6.75 -0.40
CA ILE A 175 13.03 7.80 -0.71
C ILE A 175 14.45 7.22 -0.72
N ASN A 176 14.79 6.34 0.21
CA ASN A 176 16.13 5.75 0.26
C ASN A 176 16.40 4.68 -0.82
N ARG A 177 15.44 4.34 -1.69
CA ARG A 177 15.68 3.43 -2.82
C ARG A 177 16.29 4.17 -4.00
N LEU A 178 17.35 3.59 -4.58
CA LEU A 178 17.96 4.08 -5.82
C LEU A 178 16.99 4.03 -7.02
N SER A 179 16.05 3.08 -7.01
CA SER A 179 15.05 2.89 -8.07
C SER A 179 13.81 3.76 -7.94
N SER A 180 13.76 4.65 -6.93
CA SER A 180 12.66 5.61 -6.81
C SER A 180 12.58 6.48 -8.07
N LYS A 181 11.38 6.96 -8.41
CA LYS A 181 11.17 7.78 -9.59
C LYS A 181 11.29 9.25 -9.25
N PRO A 182 11.90 10.10 -10.12
CA PRO A 182 12.03 11.52 -9.85
C PRO A 182 10.69 12.22 -9.58
N LEU A 183 9.62 11.80 -10.27
CA LEU A 183 8.27 12.30 -10.04
C LEU A 183 7.79 12.05 -8.60
N LEU A 184 8.02 10.84 -8.06
CA LEU A 184 7.63 10.49 -6.70
C LEU A 184 8.42 11.34 -5.68
N ILE A 185 9.74 11.41 -5.85
CA ILE A 185 10.62 12.18 -4.95
C ILE A 185 10.23 13.66 -4.93
N ARG A 186 10.02 14.25 -6.11
CA ARG A 186 9.55 15.64 -6.25
C ARG A 186 8.20 15.84 -5.55
N MET A 187 7.24 14.95 -5.76
CA MET A 187 5.91 15.08 -5.14
C MET A 187 5.96 14.93 -3.62
N ILE A 188 6.86 14.11 -3.07
CA ILE A 188 7.06 14.02 -1.62
C ILE A 188 7.68 15.32 -1.08
N ALA A 189 8.70 15.85 -1.76
CA ALA A 189 9.36 17.10 -1.39
C ALA A 189 8.39 18.30 -1.42
N GLU A 190 7.44 18.32 -2.36
CA GLU A 190 6.40 19.34 -2.50
C GLU A 190 5.22 19.19 -1.52
N ASN A 191 5.08 18.03 -0.88
CA ASN A 191 3.87 17.74 -0.10
C ASN A 191 3.88 18.44 1.27
N GLN A 192 2.87 19.29 1.51
CA GLN A 192 2.73 20.11 2.73
C GLN A 192 2.69 19.34 4.05
N LYS A 193 2.29 18.06 4.04
CA LYS A 193 2.24 17.22 5.24
C LYS A 193 3.56 16.48 5.47
N TRP A 194 4.15 15.95 4.39
CA TRP A 194 5.30 15.05 4.50
C TRP A 194 6.64 15.79 4.49
N SER A 195 6.77 16.88 3.73
CA SER A 195 8.02 17.66 3.67
C SER A 195 8.32 18.41 4.97
N LEU A 196 7.36 18.52 5.89
CA LEU A 196 7.56 19.10 7.22
C LEU A 196 8.27 18.14 8.19
N ARG A 197 8.33 16.84 7.86
CA ARG A 197 8.85 15.83 8.78
C ARG A 197 10.37 15.71 8.69
N TYR A 198 11.02 15.62 9.84
CA TYR A 198 12.47 15.64 9.95
C TYR A 198 13.13 14.47 9.20
N ASP A 199 12.66 13.25 9.41
CA ASP A 199 13.26 12.06 8.79
C ASP A 199 13.04 12.02 7.28
N ILE A 200 11.94 12.61 6.81
CA ILE A 200 11.67 12.78 5.38
C ILE A 200 12.65 13.77 4.76
N ARG A 201 12.86 14.94 5.39
CA ARG A 201 13.85 15.93 4.94
C ARG A 201 15.24 15.33 4.87
N PHE A 202 15.65 14.64 5.93
CA PHE A 202 16.95 13.97 5.99
C PHE A 202 17.12 12.94 4.87
N ALA A 203 16.10 12.09 4.64
CA ALA A 203 16.11 11.13 3.55
C ALA A 203 16.14 11.80 2.16
N LEU A 204 15.41 12.89 1.97
CA LEU A 204 15.38 13.64 0.71
C LEU A 204 16.74 14.27 0.39
N ILE A 205 17.45 14.85 1.37
CA ILE A 205 18.79 15.42 1.17
C ILE A 205 19.78 14.38 0.63
N ARG A 206 19.63 13.11 1.06
CA ARG A 206 20.48 11.99 0.62
C ARG A 206 20.10 11.43 -0.75
N ASN A 207 18.94 11.80 -1.30
CA ASN A 207 18.46 11.25 -2.55
C ASN A 207 18.87 12.12 -3.75
N PHE A 208 19.54 11.53 -4.75
CA PHE A 208 20.04 12.23 -5.95
C PHE A 208 18.95 12.83 -6.84
N GLN A 209 17.71 12.35 -6.73
CA GLN A 209 16.56 12.83 -7.51
C GLN A 209 15.81 13.97 -6.82
N THR A 210 16.19 14.33 -5.59
CA THR A 210 15.60 15.46 -4.89
C THR A 210 15.97 16.74 -5.63
N PRO A 211 14.99 17.53 -6.11
CA PRO A 211 15.31 18.79 -6.76
C PRO A 211 16.09 19.72 -5.83
N MET A 212 17.19 20.30 -6.33
CA MET A 212 18.14 21.04 -5.49
C MET A 212 17.51 22.19 -4.69
N LYS A 213 16.49 22.86 -5.24
CA LYS A 213 15.71 23.88 -4.52
C LYS A 213 15.23 23.38 -3.14
N TYR A 214 14.68 22.16 -3.09
CA TYR A 214 14.16 21.60 -1.84
C TYR A 214 15.28 21.06 -0.95
N ALA A 215 16.33 20.47 -1.53
CA ALA A 215 17.47 19.99 -0.75
C ALA A 215 18.11 21.12 0.06
N VAL A 216 18.35 22.29 -0.56
CA VAL A 216 18.90 23.47 0.12
C VAL A 216 17.97 23.99 1.22
N GLU A 217 16.67 24.08 0.94
CA GLU A 217 15.67 24.49 1.96
C GLU A 217 15.67 23.55 3.17
N PHE A 218 15.76 22.23 2.92
CA PHE A 218 15.77 21.24 3.99
C PHE A 218 17.05 21.27 4.81
N ILE A 219 18.22 21.44 4.19
CA ILE A 219 19.54 21.53 4.86
C ILE A 219 19.50 22.54 6.01
N ASN A 220 18.93 23.73 5.77
CA ASN A 220 18.83 24.81 6.77
C ASN A 220 18.05 24.40 8.03
N SER A 221 17.20 23.37 7.93
CA SER A 221 16.36 22.89 9.03
C SER A 221 16.91 21.66 9.75
N ILE A 222 17.99 21.05 9.27
CA ILE A 222 18.62 19.87 9.88
C ILE A 222 19.53 20.30 11.03
N LYS A 223 19.61 19.47 12.09
CA LYS A 223 20.50 19.72 13.24
C LYS A 223 21.95 19.60 12.83
N THR A 224 22.82 20.34 13.51
CA THR A 224 24.25 20.37 13.18
C THR A 224 24.92 19.00 13.30
N SER A 225 24.55 18.17 14.30
CA SER A 225 25.01 16.78 14.42
C SER A 225 24.74 15.96 13.15
N ASP A 226 23.53 16.11 12.63
CA ASP A 226 23.01 15.30 11.53
C ASP A 226 23.51 15.84 10.19
N LEU A 227 23.77 17.15 10.09
CA LEU A 227 24.49 17.74 8.95
C LEU A 227 25.93 17.22 8.88
N ARG A 228 26.64 17.10 10.01
CA ARG A 228 27.97 16.47 10.03
C ARG A 228 27.88 15.02 9.57
N GLU A 229 26.88 14.26 10.04
CA GLU A 229 26.64 12.89 9.56
C GLU A 229 26.41 12.84 8.05
N LEU A 230 25.54 13.71 7.52
CA LEU A 230 25.25 13.80 6.08
C LEU A 230 26.50 14.17 5.28
N TYR A 231 27.32 15.08 5.79
CA TYR A 231 28.54 15.53 5.12
C TYR A 231 29.60 14.42 5.00
N SER A 232 29.71 13.59 6.04
CA SER A 232 30.57 12.41 6.06
C SER A 232 29.97 11.20 5.32
N TYR A 233 28.72 11.29 4.86
CA TYR A 233 28.05 10.19 4.18
C TYR A 233 28.60 9.99 2.76
N GLY A 234 29.26 8.85 2.53
CA GLY A 234 29.96 8.57 1.26
C GLY A 234 29.08 8.51 0.01
N ASN A 235 27.78 8.22 0.15
CA ASN A 235 26.85 8.18 -0.98
C ASN A 235 25.97 9.45 -1.07
N LEU A 236 26.38 10.54 -0.43
CA LEU A 236 25.70 11.82 -0.60
C LEU A 236 25.90 12.32 -2.06
N PRO A 237 24.88 12.83 -2.74
CA PRO A 237 25.06 13.41 -4.07
C PRO A 237 26.11 14.53 -4.06
N THR A 238 27.08 14.47 -4.98
CA THR A 238 28.20 15.44 -5.06
C THR A 238 27.70 16.87 -5.15
N ALA A 239 26.61 17.11 -5.88
CA ALA A 239 25.96 18.42 -6.00
C ALA A 239 25.38 18.97 -4.68
N THR A 240 25.04 18.11 -3.72
CA THR A 240 24.46 18.51 -2.42
C THR A 240 25.54 18.89 -1.41
N LYS A 241 26.73 18.28 -1.51
CA LYS A 241 27.81 18.39 -0.52
C LYS A 241 28.30 19.84 -0.29
N PRO A 242 28.48 20.70 -1.31
CA PRO A 242 28.86 22.11 -1.10
C PRO A 242 27.85 22.91 -0.29
N PHE A 243 26.56 22.61 -0.42
CA PHE A 243 25.50 23.32 0.32
C PHE A 243 25.50 22.95 1.80
N ILE A 244 25.76 21.68 2.12
CA ILE A 244 25.92 21.22 3.51
C ILE A 244 27.18 21.83 4.13
N TYR A 245 28.29 21.84 3.40
CA TYR A 245 29.54 22.47 3.86
C TYR A 245 29.33 23.95 4.20
N ARG A 246 28.69 24.71 3.30
CA ARG A 246 28.40 26.12 3.55
C ARG A 246 27.54 26.33 4.79
N GLU A 247 26.47 25.54 4.95
CA GLU A 247 25.61 25.62 6.13
C GLU A 247 26.36 25.28 7.43
N LEU A 248 27.29 24.31 7.40
CA LEU A 248 28.13 24.00 8.56
C LEU A 248 29.08 25.15 8.89
N MET A 249 29.70 25.77 7.89
CA MET A 249 30.56 26.94 8.08
C MET A 249 29.80 28.14 8.65
N ASP A 250 28.58 28.40 8.15
CA ASP A 250 27.71 29.45 8.66
C ASP A 250 27.33 29.23 10.13
N ARG A 251 27.36 27.97 10.59
CA ARG A 251 27.16 27.57 11.99
C ARG A 251 28.45 27.53 12.83
N ASN A 252 29.57 28.02 12.29
CA ASN A 252 30.90 28.01 12.91
C ASN A 252 31.45 26.60 13.20
N GLU A 253 31.12 25.64 12.35
CA GLU A 253 31.66 24.29 12.44
C GLU A 253 32.94 24.13 11.64
N THR A 254 33.96 23.51 12.25
CA THR A 254 35.23 23.20 11.57
C THR A 254 35.12 21.86 10.85
N VAL A 255 34.94 21.89 9.53
CA VAL A 255 34.90 20.71 8.66
C VAL A 255 35.82 20.90 7.45
N GLU A 256 36.43 19.81 6.96
CA GLU A 256 37.26 19.86 5.75
C GLU A 256 36.42 20.23 4.52
N PRO A 257 36.95 21.04 3.59
CA PRO A 257 36.25 21.41 2.36
C PRO A 257 35.95 20.16 1.50
N PRO A 258 34.88 20.20 0.69
CA PRO A 258 34.58 19.09 -0.20
C PRO A 258 35.73 18.96 -1.21
N LYS A 259 36.26 17.74 -1.36
CA LYS A 259 37.25 17.46 -2.41
C LYS A 259 36.60 17.72 -3.76
N GLU A 260 37.23 18.56 -4.58
CA GLU A 260 36.87 18.67 -5.99
C GLU A 260 37.23 17.35 -6.67
N GLU A 261 36.23 16.60 -7.14
CA GLU A 261 36.46 15.54 -8.11
C GLU A 261 36.79 16.23 -9.43
N LEU A 262 38.04 16.63 -9.59
CA LEU A 262 38.61 16.93 -10.90
C LEU A 262 38.52 15.64 -11.71
N TYR A 263 37.60 15.60 -12.68
CA TYR A 263 37.76 14.67 -13.78
C TYR A 263 38.99 15.17 -14.54
N GLU A 264 40.16 14.64 -14.19
CA GLU A 264 41.31 14.69 -15.08
C GLU A 264 40.84 14.00 -16.36
N LEU A 265 40.60 14.79 -17.41
CA LEU A 265 40.49 14.26 -18.77
C LEU A 265 41.78 13.46 -18.98
N SER A 266 41.67 12.21 -19.43
CA SER A 266 42.88 11.49 -19.83
C SER A 266 43.61 12.29 -20.90
N GLU A 267 44.94 12.21 -20.97
CA GLU A 267 45.74 12.90 -22.02
C GLU A 267 45.20 12.63 -23.44
N ASP A 268 44.55 11.48 -23.65
CA ASP A 268 43.88 11.10 -24.90
C ASP A 268 42.60 11.94 -25.20
N GLU A 269 41.89 12.41 -24.17
CA GLU A 269 40.67 13.24 -24.31
C GLU A 269 40.99 14.74 -24.40
N GLU A 270 42.14 15.19 -23.87
CA GLU A 270 42.65 16.56 -24.09
C GLU A 270 43.10 16.76 -25.54
N ALA A 271 43.73 15.75 -26.15
CA ALA A 271 44.16 15.79 -27.55
C ALA A 271 42.99 15.94 -28.53
N ASP A 272 41.87 15.25 -28.29
CA ASP A 272 40.65 15.36 -29.12
C ASP A 272 40.01 16.76 -29.04
N ILE A 273 40.12 17.45 -27.90
CA ILE A 273 39.57 18.80 -27.73
C ILE A 273 40.47 19.84 -28.44
N ASP A 274 41.80 19.70 -28.35
CA ASP A 274 42.74 20.57 -29.05
C ASP A 274 42.69 20.38 -30.58
N GLU A 275 42.40 19.17 -31.06
CA GLU A 275 42.18 18.90 -32.48
C GLU A 275 40.85 19.50 -32.98
N ILE A 276 39.82 19.54 -32.14
CA ILE A 276 38.54 20.18 -32.48
C ILE A 276 38.66 21.73 -32.48
N ILE A 277 39.42 22.30 -31.55
CA ILE A 277 39.64 23.75 -31.46
C ILE A 277 40.54 24.25 -32.61
N SER A 278 41.60 23.51 -32.96
CA SER A 278 42.48 23.89 -34.08
C SER A 278 41.80 23.79 -35.45
N ASN A 279 40.83 22.89 -35.63
CA ASN A 279 40.06 22.76 -36.86
C ASN A 279 38.94 23.81 -37.02
N GLN A 280 38.66 24.66 -36.01
CA GLN A 280 37.68 25.75 -36.13
C GLN A 280 38.31 27.09 -36.55
N ASP A 281 39.63 27.24 -36.45
CA ASP A 281 40.33 28.47 -36.84
C ASP A 281 40.79 28.50 -38.32
N ASP A 282 40.65 27.38 -39.04
CA ASP A 282 41.02 27.22 -40.46
C ASP A 282 39.81 27.20 -41.44
N SER A 283 38.64 27.74 -41.04
CA SER A 283 37.42 27.87 -41.88
C SER A 283 36.95 29.30 -42.11
#